data_AF-A0A926XXH2-F1
#
_entry.id   AF-A0A926XXH2-F1
#
_cell.length_a   1.000
_cell.length_b   1.000
_cell.length_c   1.000
_cell.angle_alpha   90.00
_cell.angle_beta   90.00
_cell.angle_gamma   90.00
#
_symmetry.space_group_name_H-M   'P 1'
#
loop_
_entity.id
_entity.type
_entity.pdbx_description
1 polymer ?
#
loop_
_entity_poly.entity_id
_entity_poly.type
_entity_poly.pdbx_seq_one_letter_code
_entity_poly.pdbx_strand_id
1 'polypeptide(L)'
;MKNNLLSILIFLCCAVTTQLLSQRVWAQTASASMTLEQLNAIKAIKIANLDKDTYFKSGGFILDRYEERPAYVFTYSDGITRKIYLYKVFSAEDTKELGLLAIYQNGKTNEVKPFVIPGASADRKAWDAYIDDLKYVGEKEPGLMSTLTFVLSREMAGLLSGNNGKSDGGGTKKKEEYNFCFAPTAPVTLSDGSSKPISTVQVGDVVMGYNAATKTFAPTNVTRFNTHQGNFALAAVWLTPTQELTADTRNTPATLTLLEATANHPVLTAAGQKPLGNVTTGDILFRMENGKLVTYRVVRTEKSVRSVNTVYNLSTESGAYLVHETVVMDK
;
A
#
# COMPACT_ATOMS: atom_id res chain seq x y z
N MET A 1 34.95 -55.15 20.75
CA MET A 1 33.61 -54.58 20.47
C MET A 1 33.05 -53.92 21.73
N LYS A 2 33.56 -52.75 22.11
CA LYS A 2 33.06 -51.92 23.22
C LYS A 2 33.57 -50.52 22.92
N ASN A 3 32.75 -49.69 22.26
CA ASN A 3 32.88 -48.22 22.19
C ASN A 3 31.86 -47.57 21.22
N ASN A 4 30.69 -48.17 21.00
CA ASN A 4 29.65 -47.55 20.15
C ASN A 4 28.37 -47.16 20.90
N LEU A 5 28.22 -47.53 22.17
CA LEU A 5 26.99 -47.27 22.92
C LEU A 5 26.80 -45.78 23.26
N LEU A 6 27.90 -45.08 23.59
CA LEU A 6 27.83 -43.67 23.96
C LEU A 6 27.53 -42.75 22.75
N SER A 7 28.15 -43.03 21.61
CA SER A 7 27.90 -42.29 20.36
C SER A 7 26.46 -42.49 19.85
N ILE A 8 25.92 -43.71 19.98
CA ILE A 8 24.53 -43.99 19.60
C ILE A 8 23.55 -43.26 20.54
N LEU A 9 23.84 -43.19 21.85
CA LEU A 9 23.00 -42.48 22.81
C LEU A 9 22.97 -40.96 22.58
N ILE A 10 24.11 -40.36 22.23
CA ILE A 10 24.21 -38.92 21.90
C ILE A 10 23.46 -38.63 20.59
N PHE A 11 23.58 -39.50 19.57
CA PHE A 11 22.84 -39.35 18.32
C PHE A 11 21.32 -39.45 18.53
N LEU A 12 20.87 -40.39 19.37
CA LEU A 12 19.45 -40.54 19.68
C LEU A 12 18.91 -39.31 20.44
N CYS A 13 19.70 -38.76 21.37
CA CYS A 13 19.32 -37.56 22.12
C CYS A 13 19.24 -36.32 21.22
N CYS A 14 20.17 -36.16 20.26
CA CYS A 14 20.12 -35.10 19.25
C CYS A 14 18.93 -35.26 18.27
N ALA A 15 18.57 -36.50 17.89
CA ALA A 15 17.42 -36.76 17.03
C ALA A 15 16.08 -36.46 17.72
N VAL A 16 15.95 -36.81 19.00
CA VAL A 16 14.73 -36.53 19.77
C VAL A 16 14.59 -35.04 20.09
N THR A 17 15.69 -34.35 20.40
CA THR A 17 15.66 -32.88 20.62
C THR A 17 15.35 -32.10 19.35
N THR A 18 15.84 -32.52 18.18
CA THR A 18 15.49 -31.89 16.91
C THR A 18 14.03 -32.15 16.51
N GLN A 19 13.46 -33.32 16.82
CA GLN A 19 12.02 -33.60 16.61
C GLN A 19 11.10 -32.82 17.58
N LEU A 20 11.52 -32.60 18.83
CA LEU A 20 10.76 -31.78 19.78
C LEU A 20 10.86 -30.27 19.48
N LEU A 21 12.00 -29.82 18.95
CA LEU A 21 12.19 -28.44 18.47
C LEU A 21 11.40 -28.18 17.18
N SER A 22 11.33 -29.12 16.24
CA SER A 22 10.53 -28.97 15.02
C SER A 22 9.02 -28.96 15.30
N GLN A 23 8.55 -29.73 16.29
CA GLN A 23 7.16 -29.65 16.75
C GLN A 23 6.84 -28.32 17.46
N ARG A 24 7.79 -27.73 18.20
CA ARG A 24 7.60 -26.40 18.80
C ARG A 24 7.68 -25.25 17.79
N VAL A 25 8.51 -25.38 16.75
CA VAL A 25 8.58 -24.41 15.64
C VAL A 25 7.32 -24.48 14.76
N TRP A 26 6.71 -25.66 14.60
CA TRP A 26 5.42 -25.80 13.93
C TRP A 26 4.25 -25.29 14.78
N ALA A 27 4.32 -25.41 16.12
CA ALA A 27 3.33 -24.85 17.03
C ALA A 27 3.39 -23.31 17.14
N GLN A 28 4.52 -22.68 16.80
CA GLN A 28 4.65 -21.22 16.70
C GLN A 28 4.29 -20.67 15.30
N THR A 29 3.91 -21.54 14.36
CA THR A 29 3.29 -21.16 13.08
C THR A 29 1.78 -21.44 13.09
N ALA A 30 1.14 -21.31 14.26
CA ALA A 30 -0.27 -20.97 14.29
C ALA A 30 -0.39 -19.52 13.79
N SER A 31 -0.42 -19.35 12.46
CA SER A 31 -0.88 -18.13 11.84
C SER A 31 -2.22 -17.79 12.49
N ALA A 32 -2.33 -16.64 13.15
CA ALA A 32 -3.58 -16.20 13.74
C ALA A 32 -4.64 -16.13 12.62
N SER A 33 -5.46 -17.17 12.56
CA SER A 33 -6.55 -17.37 11.63
C SER A 33 -7.81 -16.84 12.28
N MET A 34 -8.66 -16.11 11.54
CA MET A 34 -9.94 -15.68 12.09
C MET A 34 -10.76 -16.91 12.52
N THR A 35 -11.15 -16.95 13.80
CA THR A 35 -12.02 -18.01 14.34
C THR A 35 -13.49 -17.67 14.12
N LEU A 36 -14.38 -18.67 14.25
CA LEU A 36 -15.84 -18.44 14.16
C LEU A 36 -16.35 -17.47 15.24
N GLU A 37 -15.78 -17.54 16.45
CA GLU A 37 -16.14 -16.63 17.55
C GLU A 37 -15.75 -15.19 17.23
N GLN A 38 -14.55 -14.98 16.69
CA GLN A 38 -14.09 -13.67 16.24
C GLN A 38 -14.97 -13.14 15.11
N LEU A 39 -15.34 -13.98 14.14
CA LEU A 39 -16.25 -13.58 13.05
C LEU A 39 -17.58 -13.07 13.59
N ASN A 40 -18.20 -13.82 14.50
CA ASN A 40 -19.47 -13.43 15.12
C ASN A 40 -19.33 -12.15 15.96
N ALA A 41 -18.21 -11.99 16.67
CA ALA A 41 -17.92 -10.79 17.43
C ALA A 41 -17.76 -9.56 16.53
N ILE A 42 -17.02 -9.68 15.41
CA ILE A 42 -16.84 -8.61 14.43
C ILE A 42 -18.18 -8.22 13.80
N LYS A 43 -19.01 -9.21 13.45
CA LYS A 43 -20.35 -8.98 12.87
C LYS A 43 -21.28 -8.23 13.82
N ALA A 44 -21.13 -8.41 15.13
CA ALA A 44 -21.92 -7.74 16.15
C ALA A 44 -21.49 -6.29 16.42
N ILE A 45 -20.37 -5.82 15.86
CA ILE A 45 -19.87 -4.47 16.06
C ILE A 45 -20.83 -3.46 15.42
N LYS A 46 -21.34 -2.55 16.23
CA LYS A 46 -22.17 -1.44 15.78
C LYS A 46 -21.28 -0.24 15.45
N ILE A 47 -21.42 0.29 14.25
CA ILE A 47 -20.74 1.51 13.82
C ILE A 47 -21.72 2.66 13.93
N ALA A 48 -21.37 3.68 14.72
CA ALA A 48 -22.27 4.80 15.02
C ALA A 48 -22.48 5.69 13.79
N ASN A 49 -21.43 5.98 13.04
CA ASN A 49 -21.49 6.80 11.83
C ASN A 49 -20.67 6.18 10.70
N LEU A 50 -21.33 5.49 9.77
CA LEU A 50 -20.68 4.82 8.63
C LEU A 50 -19.89 5.78 7.72
N ASP A 51 -20.28 7.06 7.65
CA ASP A 51 -19.60 8.04 6.80
C ASP A 51 -18.38 8.69 7.48
N LYS A 52 -18.33 8.72 8.81
CA LYS A 52 -17.25 9.40 9.58
C LYS A 52 -16.32 8.45 10.33
N ASP A 53 -16.81 7.30 10.77
CA ASP A 53 -16.06 6.34 11.57
C ASP A 53 -15.21 5.47 10.64
N THR A 54 -14.09 6.06 10.19
CA THR A 54 -13.15 5.40 9.28
C THR A 54 -12.08 4.60 10.00
N TYR A 55 -11.80 4.88 11.28
CA TYR A 55 -10.86 4.11 12.08
C TYR A 55 -11.33 4.08 13.53
N PHE A 56 -11.54 2.88 14.08
CA PHE A 56 -11.89 2.75 15.49
C PHE A 56 -11.57 1.35 16.04
N LYS A 57 -11.41 1.27 17.36
CA LYS A 57 -11.19 0.02 18.08
C LYS A 57 -12.47 -0.38 18.80
N SER A 58 -12.93 -1.62 18.63
CA SER A 58 -14.13 -2.14 19.27
C SER A 58 -14.03 -3.65 19.46
N GLY A 59 -14.39 -4.13 20.66
CA GLY A 59 -14.50 -5.57 20.95
C GLY A 59 -13.21 -6.37 20.77
N GLY A 60 -12.04 -5.76 20.95
CA GLY A 60 -10.74 -6.41 20.71
C GLY A 60 -10.28 -6.39 19.25
N PHE A 61 -10.99 -5.67 18.38
CA PHE A 61 -10.64 -5.51 16.97
C PHE A 61 -10.39 -4.05 16.61
N ILE A 62 -9.61 -3.83 15.57
CA ILE A 62 -9.42 -2.53 14.92
C ILE A 62 -10.11 -2.61 13.56
N LEU A 63 -11.04 -1.69 13.32
CA LEU A 63 -11.68 -1.53 12.03
C LEU A 63 -11.11 -0.30 11.36
N ASP A 64 -10.48 -0.50 10.22
CA ASP A 64 -9.89 0.54 9.40
C ASP A 64 -10.57 0.57 8.04
N ARG A 65 -11.10 1.73 7.63
CA ARG A 65 -11.82 1.90 6.36
C ARG A 65 -10.87 1.47 5.26
N TYR A 66 -11.32 0.53 4.43
CA TYR A 66 -10.50 -0.01 3.36
C TYR A 66 -10.03 1.12 2.43
N GLU A 67 -8.72 1.41 2.51
CA GLU A 67 -8.06 2.51 1.78
C GLU A 67 -8.70 3.89 2.00
N GLU A 68 -9.33 4.10 3.16
CA GLU A 68 -10.13 5.29 3.50
C GLU A 68 -11.21 5.65 2.45
N ARG A 69 -11.61 4.69 1.62
CA ARG A 69 -12.54 4.93 0.52
C ARG A 69 -13.93 5.32 1.02
N PRO A 70 -14.64 6.21 0.33
CA PRO A 70 -16.06 6.45 0.60
C PRO A 70 -16.86 5.17 0.32
N ALA A 71 -18.12 5.14 0.78
CA ALA A 71 -19.02 4.06 0.40
C ALA A 71 -19.11 3.92 -1.13
N TYR A 72 -19.18 2.68 -1.58
CA TYR A 72 -19.56 2.34 -2.94
C TYR A 72 -21.06 2.60 -3.06
N VAL A 73 -21.43 3.60 -3.85
CA VAL A 73 -22.82 4.01 -4.03
C VAL A 73 -23.37 3.40 -5.32
N PHE A 74 -24.47 2.66 -5.18
CA PHE A 74 -25.17 2.04 -6.28
C PHE A 74 -26.55 2.67 -6.40
N THR A 75 -26.85 3.19 -7.59
CA THR A 75 -28.19 3.69 -7.94
C THR A 75 -28.71 2.81 -9.06
N TYR A 76 -29.59 1.87 -8.70
CA TYR A 76 -30.26 1.02 -9.68
C TYR A 76 -31.45 1.75 -10.29
N SER A 77 -31.98 1.21 -11.38
CA SER A 77 -33.18 1.74 -12.05
C SER A 77 -34.45 1.68 -11.18
N ASP A 78 -34.40 0.97 -10.04
CA ASP A 78 -35.45 0.94 -9.02
C ASP A 78 -35.49 2.18 -8.11
N GLY A 79 -34.54 3.12 -8.29
CA GLY A 79 -34.46 4.37 -7.53
C GLY A 79 -33.98 4.19 -6.08
N ILE A 80 -33.61 2.97 -5.65
CA ILE A 80 -33.14 2.70 -4.30
C ILE A 80 -31.62 2.77 -4.27
N THR A 81 -31.09 3.79 -3.59
CA THR A 81 -29.66 3.91 -3.34
C THR A 81 -29.20 2.82 -2.37
N ARG A 82 -28.14 2.10 -2.75
CA ARG A 82 -27.51 1.09 -1.91
C ARG A 82 -26.06 1.47 -1.70
N LYS A 83 -25.56 1.32 -0.48
CA LYS A 83 -24.18 1.66 -0.14
C LYS A 83 -23.46 0.43 0.39
N ILE A 84 -22.21 0.24 -0.02
CA ILE A 84 -21.30 -0.71 0.63
C ILE A 84 -20.10 0.03 1.19
N TYR A 85 -19.85 -0.21 2.47
CA TYR A 85 -18.72 0.29 3.21
C TYR A 85 -17.77 -0.87 3.49
N LEU A 86 -16.50 -0.77 3.11
CA LEU A 86 -15.50 -1.79 3.36
C LEU A 86 -14.58 -1.39 4.52
N TYR A 87 -14.27 -2.31 5.41
CA TYR A 87 -13.28 -2.15 6.46
C TYR A 87 -12.29 -3.32 6.41
N LYS A 88 -11.00 -3.03 6.59
CA LYS A 88 -10.02 -4.02 7.03
C LYS A 88 -10.19 -4.24 8.52
N VAL A 89 -10.14 -5.51 8.91
CA VAL A 89 -10.26 -5.91 10.30
C VAL A 89 -8.93 -6.42 10.79
N PHE A 90 -8.42 -5.81 11.85
CA PHE A 90 -7.21 -6.25 12.53
C PHE A 90 -7.52 -6.69 13.96
N SER A 91 -6.72 -7.63 14.47
CA SER A 91 -6.66 -7.91 15.91
C SER A 91 -6.09 -6.69 16.66
N ALA A 92 -6.69 -6.29 17.78
CA ALA A 92 -6.19 -5.17 18.56
C ALA A 92 -4.94 -5.52 19.38
N GLU A 93 -4.69 -6.80 19.64
CA GLU A 93 -3.56 -7.27 20.45
C GLU A 93 -2.25 -7.22 19.67
N ASP A 94 -2.26 -7.70 18.43
CA ASP A 94 -1.05 -7.89 17.62
C ASP A 94 -1.12 -7.23 16.24
N THR A 95 -2.17 -6.45 15.96
CA THR A 95 -2.38 -5.71 14.70
C THR A 95 -2.35 -6.59 13.44
N LYS A 96 -2.56 -7.90 13.59
CA LYS A 96 -2.63 -8.81 12.43
C LYS A 96 -3.93 -8.63 11.68
N GLU A 97 -3.85 -8.65 10.36
CA GLU A 97 -5.01 -8.59 9.47
C GLU A 97 -5.78 -9.92 9.54
N LEU A 98 -7.06 -9.84 9.91
CA LEU A 98 -7.95 -11.00 10.03
C LEU A 98 -8.82 -11.19 8.79
N GLY A 99 -9.16 -10.12 8.09
CA GLY A 99 -10.03 -10.14 6.91
C GLY A 99 -10.69 -8.79 6.64
N LEU A 100 -11.84 -8.82 5.98
CA LEU A 100 -12.64 -7.64 5.64
C LEU A 100 -14.01 -7.68 6.32
N LEU A 101 -14.55 -6.51 6.66
CA LEU A 101 -15.94 -6.32 7.01
C LEU A 101 -16.59 -5.44 5.95
N ALA A 102 -17.53 -6.01 5.20
CA ALA A 102 -18.42 -5.30 4.29
C ALA A 102 -19.70 -4.95 5.04
N ILE A 103 -20.11 -3.68 4.97
CA ILE A 103 -21.36 -3.21 5.55
C ILE A 103 -22.23 -2.69 4.44
N TYR A 104 -23.34 -3.39 4.22
CA TYR A 104 -24.37 -2.97 3.28
C TYR A 104 -25.39 -2.09 3.97
N GLN A 105 -25.78 -1.00 3.34
CA GLN A 105 -26.86 -0.13 3.76
C GLN A 105 -27.87 0.03 2.63
N ASN A 106 -29.13 -0.27 2.93
CA ASN A 106 -30.25 -0.04 2.02
C ASN A 106 -30.83 1.35 2.24
N GLY A 107 -30.79 2.23 1.24
CA GLY A 107 -31.30 3.60 1.36
C GLY A 107 -32.82 3.72 1.52
N LYS A 108 -33.59 2.66 1.25
CA LYS A 108 -35.04 2.64 1.49
C LYS A 108 -35.39 2.37 2.95
N THR A 109 -34.70 1.44 3.61
CA THR A 109 -34.99 1.03 5.00
C THR A 109 -34.00 1.63 6.00
N ASN A 110 -32.90 2.21 5.53
CA ASN A 110 -31.69 2.54 6.31
C ASN A 110 -31.14 1.38 7.14
N GLU A 111 -31.56 0.16 6.83
CA GLU A 111 -31.12 -1.04 7.52
C GLU A 111 -29.70 -1.40 7.08
N VAL A 112 -28.90 -1.82 8.06
CA VAL A 112 -27.48 -2.12 7.90
C VAL A 112 -27.25 -3.61 8.09
N LYS A 113 -26.56 -4.25 7.15
CA LYS A 113 -26.22 -5.67 7.19
C LYS A 113 -24.69 -5.85 7.15
N PRO A 114 -24.05 -6.30 8.24
CA PRO A 114 -22.63 -6.59 8.28
C PRO A 114 -22.32 -7.98 7.71
N PHE A 115 -21.27 -8.06 6.89
CA PHE A 115 -20.73 -9.26 6.25
C PHE A 115 -19.23 -9.33 6.49
N VAL A 116 -18.79 -10.35 7.22
CA VAL A 116 -17.37 -10.58 7.48
C VAL A 116 -16.84 -11.54 6.43
N ILE A 117 -15.84 -11.08 5.68
CA ILE A 117 -15.10 -11.88 4.70
C ILE A 117 -13.81 -12.32 5.37
N PRO A 118 -13.65 -13.61 5.70
CA PRO A 118 -12.46 -14.09 6.39
C PRO A 118 -11.20 -13.94 5.51
N GLY A 119 -10.05 -13.74 6.14
CA GLY A 119 -8.75 -13.79 5.46
C GLY A 119 -8.41 -15.20 4.96
N ALA A 120 -7.43 -15.29 4.06
CA ALA A 120 -7.03 -16.57 3.44
C ALA A 120 -6.59 -17.64 4.45
N SER A 121 -6.03 -17.24 5.59
CA SER A 121 -5.61 -18.13 6.66
C SER A 121 -6.73 -18.52 7.62
N ALA A 122 -7.95 -17.97 7.49
CA ALA A 122 -9.04 -18.17 8.45
C ALA A 122 -9.51 -19.63 8.56
N ASP A 123 -10.10 -19.97 9.70
CA ASP A 123 -10.60 -21.31 9.97
C ASP A 123 -11.73 -21.69 9.01
N ARG A 124 -11.82 -22.98 8.64
CA ARG A 124 -12.89 -23.48 7.77
C ARG A 124 -14.28 -23.11 8.26
N LYS A 125 -14.52 -23.16 9.58
CA LYS A 125 -15.82 -22.79 10.18
C LYS A 125 -16.17 -21.32 9.98
N ALA A 126 -15.19 -20.42 9.92
CA ALA A 126 -15.43 -19.01 9.62
C ALA A 126 -15.82 -18.83 8.14
N TRP A 127 -15.18 -19.59 7.24
CA TRP A 127 -15.58 -19.64 5.83
C TRP A 127 -16.98 -20.25 5.62
N ASP A 128 -17.32 -21.31 6.36
CA ASP A 128 -18.66 -21.92 6.32
C ASP A 128 -19.72 -20.89 6.77
N ALA A 129 -19.47 -20.14 7.84
CA ALA A 129 -20.36 -19.07 8.31
C ALA A 129 -20.50 -17.91 7.31
N TYR A 130 -19.42 -17.55 6.62
CA TYR A 130 -19.46 -16.56 5.54
C TYR A 130 -20.35 -17.03 4.38
N ILE A 131 -20.23 -18.30 3.97
CA ILE A 131 -21.06 -18.89 2.92
C ILE A 131 -22.54 -18.92 3.35
N ASP A 132 -22.82 -19.30 4.59
CA ASP A 132 -24.16 -19.28 5.15
C ASP A 132 -24.76 -17.86 5.14
N ASP A 133 -23.96 -16.85 5.45
CA ASP A 133 -24.40 -15.45 5.37
C ASP A 133 -24.76 -15.04 3.93
N LEU A 134 -23.95 -15.41 2.94
CA LEU A 134 -24.26 -15.13 1.53
C LEU A 134 -25.57 -15.81 1.11
N LYS A 135 -25.81 -17.04 1.56
CA LYS A 135 -27.01 -17.79 1.21
C LYS A 135 -28.25 -17.25 1.93
N TYR A 136 -28.21 -17.13 3.25
CA TYR A 136 -29.40 -16.88 4.06
C TYR A 136 -29.71 -15.40 4.28
N VAL A 137 -28.72 -14.51 4.15
CA VAL A 137 -28.89 -13.04 4.24
C VAL A 137 -28.73 -12.41 2.86
N GLY A 138 -27.70 -12.81 2.10
CA GLY A 138 -27.42 -12.31 0.76
C GLY A 138 -28.59 -12.48 -0.23
N GLU A 139 -29.14 -13.69 -0.34
CA GLU A 139 -30.23 -13.98 -1.29
C GLU A 139 -31.56 -13.30 -0.91
N LYS A 140 -31.76 -13.04 0.39
CA LYS A 140 -33.00 -12.44 0.88
C LYS A 140 -33.04 -10.93 0.71
N GLU A 141 -31.88 -10.25 0.69
CA GLU A 141 -31.84 -8.80 0.60
C GLU A 141 -31.67 -8.30 -0.84
N PRO A 142 -32.66 -7.57 -1.39
CA PRO A 142 -32.63 -7.13 -2.78
C PRO A 142 -31.43 -6.24 -3.10
N GLY A 143 -30.58 -6.72 -4.01
CA GLY A 143 -29.41 -6.00 -4.50
C GLY A 143 -28.15 -6.14 -3.63
N LEU A 144 -28.21 -6.87 -2.51
CA LEU A 144 -27.06 -7.10 -1.65
C LEU A 144 -25.98 -7.91 -2.37
N MET A 145 -26.34 -9.07 -2.94
CA MET A 145 -25.37 -9.92 -3.64
C MET A 145 -24.76 -9.23 -4.85
N SER A 146 -25.56 -8.56 -5.67
CA SER A 146 -25.05 -7.86 -6.85
C SER A 146 -24.09 -6.72 -6.48
N THR A 147 -24.42 -5.93 -5.46
CA THR A 147 -23.53 -4.86 -4.98
C THR A 147 -22.26 -5.44 -4.35
N LEU A 148 -22.38 -6.44 -3.47
CA LEU A 148 -21.23 -7.06 -2.81
C LEU A 148 -20.29 -7.72 -3.82
N THR A 149 -20.82 -8.53 -4.74
CA THR A 149 -20.03 -9.17 -5.80
C THR A 149 -19.34 -8.12 -6.66
N PHE A 150 -20.03 -7.04 -7.07
CA PHE A 150 -19.39 -5.98 -7.85
C PHE A 150 -18.22 -5.34 -7.11
N VAL A 151 -18.41 -4.98 -5.82
CA VAL A 151 -17.34 -4.39 -5.01
C VAL A 151 -16.15 -5.34 -4.94
N LEU A 152 -16.37 -6.61 -4.61
CA LEU A 152 -15.29 -7.59 -4.50
C LEU A 152 -14.61 -7.88 -5.84
N SER A 153 -15.36 -7.95 -6.93
CA SER A 153 -14.79 -8.10 -8.28
C SER A 153 -13.95 -6.89 -8.67
N ARG A 154 -14.37 -5.67 -8.30
CA ARG A 154 -13.59 -4.46 -8.56
C ARG A 154 -12.29 -4.44 -7.76
N GLU A 155 -12.33 -4.83 -6.48
CA GLU A 155 -11.11 -4.91 -5.65
C GLU A 155 -10.18 -6.01 -6.13
N MET A 156 -10.72 -7.18 -6.50
CA MET A 156 -9.93 -8.25 -7.10
C MET A 156 -9.29 -7.80 -8.42
N ALA A 157 -10.02 -7.09 -9.28
CA ALA A 157 -9.48 -6.53 -10.52
C ALA A 157 -8.39 -5.48 -10.24
N GLY A 158 -8.57 -4.63 -9.24
CA GLY A 158 -7.54 -3.68 -8.78
C GLY A 158 -6.26 -4.40 -8.33
N LEU A 159 -6.41 -5.45 -7.51
CA LEU A 159 -5.30 -6.26 -7.03
C LEU A 159 -4.57 -6.99 -8.17
N LEU A 160 -5.31 -7.60 -9.11
CA LEU A 160 -4.73 -8.32 -10.25
C LEU A 160 -4.06 -7.41 -11.28
N SER A 161 -4.53 -6.18 -11.43
CA SER A 161 -3.94 -5.20 -12.35
C SER A 161 -2.74 -4.45 -11.76
N GLY A 162 -2.34 -4.76 -10.52
CA GLY A 162 -1.33 -4.00 -9.79
C GLY A 162 -1.73 -2.54 -9.51
N ASN A 163 -3.01 -2.20 -9.73
CA ASN A 163 -3.58 -0.88 -9.53
C ASN A 163 -4.45 -0.89 -8.27
N ASN A 164 -3.83 -0.69 -7.10
CA ASN A 164 -4.57 -0.25 -5.91
C ASN A 164 -5.04 1.21 -6.11
N GLY A 165 -6.19 1.44 -6.77
CA GLY A 165 -6.85 2.77 -6.66
C GLY A 165 -7.55 3.39 -7.87
N LYS A 166 -7.77 2.72 -9.02
CA LYS A 166 -8.62 3.33 -10.05
C LYS A 166 -10.11 3.10 -9.74
N SER A 167 -10.70 4.02 -8.98
CA SER A 167 -12.15 4.16 -8.88
C SER A 167 -12.67 5.10 -9.97
N ASP A 168 -13.38 4.55 -10.95
CA ASP A 168 -14.34 5.31 -11.75
C ASP A 168 -15.71 5.10 -11.10
N GLY A 169 -16.30 6.18 -10.58
CA GLY A 169 -17.60 6.14 -9.92
C GLY A 169 -17.75 7.15 -8.79
N GLY A 170 -18.01 8.41 -9.17
CA GLY A 170 -18.75 9.43 -8.42
C GLY A 170 -18.73 9.36 -6.90
N GLY A 171 -17.62 9.77 -6.29
CA GLY A 171 -17.51 10.05 -4.86
C GLY A 171 -16.27 10.88 -4.63
N THR A 172 -16.44 12.07 -4.04
CA THR A 172 -15.44 13.12 -3.88
C THR A 172 -14.05 12.58 -3.50
N LYS A 173 -13.11 12.64 -4.46
CA LYS A 173 -11.67 12.36 -4.34
C LYS A 173 -11.07 13.15 -3.19
N LYS A 174 -10.94 12.60 -1.98
CA LYS A 174 -10.36 13.36 -0.87
C LYS A 174 -9.37 12.64 0.05
N LYS A 175 -8.98 11.38 -0.19
CA LYS A 175 -7.97 10.71 0.69
C LYS A 175 -6.90 9.85 0.00
N GLU A 176 -7.07 9.42 -1.25
CA GLU A 176 -5.97 8.76 -1.99
C GLU A 176 -4.89 9.75 -2.47
N GLU A 177 -5.20 11.05 -2.57
CA GLU A 177 -4.28 12.10 -3.08
C GLU A 177 -3.14 12.44 -2.09
N TYR A 178 -3.25 12.02 -0.81
CA TYR A 178 -2.31 12.42 0.26
C TYR A 178 -1.12 11.46 0.45
N ASN A 179 -1.05 10.41 -0.35
CA ASN A 179 -0.05 9.34 -0.20
C ASN A 179 1.10 9.42 -1.19
N PHE A 180 1.07 10.35 -2.15
CA PHE A 180 2.08 10.48 -3.21
C PHE A 180 2.78 11.84 -3.11
N CYS A 181 3.51 12.09 -2.03
CA CYS A 181 3.99 13.44 -1.75
C CYS A 181 5.46 13.48 -1.33
N PHE A 182 6.03 14.67 -1.41
CA PHE A 182 7.40 14.99 -1.05
C PHE A 182 7.46 16.02 0.08
N ALA A 183 8.61 16.05 0.76
CA ALA A 183 8.92 17.09 1.75
C ALA A 183 8.99 18.49 1.10
N PRO A 184 8.77 19.58 1.86
CA PRO A 184 8.79 20.96 1.33
C PRO A 184 10.10 21.35 0.62
N THR A 185 11.21 20.75 1.05
CA THR A 185 12.57 21.01 0.58
C THR A 185 12.99 20.10 -0.57
N ALA A 186 12.12 19.19 -1.04
CA ALA A 186 12.46 18.28 -2.13
C ALA A 186 12.77 19.07 -3.41
N PRO A 187 13.98 18.93 -4.00
CA PRO A 187 14.37 19.73 -5.15
C PRO A 187 13.75 19.17 -6.42
N VAL A 188 12.93 19.97 -7.10
CA VAL A 188 12.35 19.67 -8.42
C VAL A 188 13.28 20.23 -9.49
N THR A 189 13.61 19.43 -10.49
CA THR A 189 14.46 19.87 -11.60
C THR A 189 13.63 20.64 -12.63
N LEU A 190 14.07 21.85 -12.96
CA LEU A 190 13.46 22.72 -13.97
C LEU A 190 13.92 22.35 -15.38
N SER A 191 13.24 22.88 -16.40
CA SER A 191 13.58 22.60 -17.80
C SER A 191 14.97 23.09 -18.23
N ASP A 192 15.53 24.08 -17.53
CA ASP A 192 16.88 24.62 -17.76
C ASP A 192 17.98 23.82 -17.02
N GLY A 193 17.61 22.77 -16.28
CA GLY A 193 18.52 21.95 -15.49
C GLY A 193 18.81 22.49 -14.08
N SER A 194 18.34 23.69 -13.73
CA SER A 194 18.38 24.19 -12.36
C SER A 194 17.38 23.41 -11.47
N SER A 195 17.43 23.64 -10.16
CA SER A 195 16.46 23.03 -9.24
C SER A 195 15.88 24.06 -8.29
N LYS A 196 14.62 23.84 -7.89
CA LYS A 196 13.97 24.63 -6.84
C LYS A 196 13.18 23.74 -5.88
N PRO A 197 12.95 24.15 -4.62
CA PRO A 197 12.13 23.38 -3.69
C PRO A 197 10.71 23.20 -4.23
N ILE A 198 10.15 22.00 -4.08
CA ILE A 198 8.79 21.68 -4.51
C ILE A 198 7.75 22.64 -3.92
N SER A 199 7.96 23.12 -2.69
CA SER A 199 7.09 24.12 -2.03
C SER A 199 7.01 25.48 -2.74
N THR A 200 7.91 25.76 -3.68
CA THR A 200 7.97 27.01 -4.46
C THR A 200 7.56 26.84 -5.92
N VAL A 201 7.19 25.61 -6.31
CA VAL A 201 6.64 25.31 -7.63
C VAL A 201 5.19 25.79 -7.70
N GLN A 202 4.77 26.26 -8.87
CA GLN A 202 3.46 26.80 -9.15
C GLN A 202 2.89 26.15 -10.42
N VAL A 203 1.56 26.18 -10.54
CA VAL A 203 0.89 25.76 -11.77
C VAL A 203 1.33 26.68 -12.92
N GLY A 204 1.66 26.09 -14.06
CA GLY A 204 2.23 26.80 -15.21
C GLY A 204 3.76 26.85 -15.24
N ASP A 205 4.45 26.46 -14.17
CA ASP A 205 5.90 26.27 -14.23
C ASP A 205 6.26 25.15 -15.23
N VAL A 206 7.40 25.33 -15.89
CA VAL A 206 7.98 24.33 -16.77
C VAL A 206 9.06 23.57 -16.02
N VAL A 207 8.83 22.29 -15.79
CA VAL A 207 9.75 21.38 -15.10
C VAL A 207 10.32 20.36 -16.08
N MET A 208 11.36 19.65 -15.66
CA MET A 208 11.89 18.55 -16.45
C MET A 208 11.02 17.31 -16.29
N GLY A 209 10.40 16.88 -17.38
CA GLY A 209 9.60 15.68 -17.47
C GLY A 209 10.38 14.49 -18.04
N TYR A 210 9.81 13.30 -17.89
CA TYR A 210 10.34 12.07 -18.49
C TYR A 210 9.27 11.36 -19.30
N ASN A 211 9.58 11.07 -20.57
CA ASN A 211 8.69 10.28 -21.42
C ASN A 211 9.12 8.81 -21.41
N ALA A 212 8.30 7.95 -20.81
CA ALA A 212 8.60 6.52 -20.71
C ALA A 212 8.59 5.77 -22.06
N ALA A 213 7.85 6.26 -23.05
CA ALA A 213 7.78 5.65 -24.38
C ALA A 213 9.06 5.92 -25.19
N THR A 214 9.56 7.16 -25.16
CA THR A 214 10.77 7.56 -25.89
C THR A 214 12.05 7.41 -25.05
N LYS A 215 11.93 7.21 -23.73
CA LYS A 215 13.04 7.18 -22.76
C LYS A 215 13.90 8.44 -22.78
N THR A 216 13.27 9.59 -23.03
CA THR A 216 13.95 10.89 -23.11
C THR A 216 13.36 11.87 -22.11
N PHE A 217 14.20 12.82 -21.70
CA PHE A 217 13.76 13.98 -20.93
C PHE A 217 13.21 15.05 -21.87
N ALA A 218 12.13 15.69 -21.46
CA ALA A 218 11.53 16.79 -22.18
C ALA A 218 10.87 17.77 -21.19
N PRO A 219 10.87 19.09 -21.46
CA PRO A 219 10.11 20.04 -20.68
C PRO A 219 8.63 19.66 -20.59
N THR A 220 8.02 19.87 -19.43
CA THR A 220 6.60 19.55 -19.16
C THR A 220 6.00 20.63 -18.27
N ASN A 221 4.74 20.99 -18.50
CA ASN A 221 4.05 22.01 -17.69
C ASN A 221 3.44 21.38 -16.45
N VAL A 222 3.53 22.09 -15.32
CA VAL A 222 2.81 21.75 -14.09
C VAL A 222 1.34 22.13 -14.26
N THR A 223 0.46 21.12 -14.25
CA THR A 223 -0.99 21.29 -14.44
C THR A 223 -1.75 21.38 -13.11
N ARG A 224 -1.17 20.82 -12.05
CA ARG A 224 -1.75 20.84 -10.69
C ARG A 224 -0.67 20.91 -9.64
N PHE A 225 -0.97 21.65 -8.58
CA PHE A 225 -0.16 21.75 -7.37
C PHE A 225 -1.01 21.38 -6.15
N ASN A 226 -0.60 20.33 -5.44
CA ASN A 226 -1.31 19.80 -4.28
C ASN A 226 -0.47 20.00 -3.02
N THR A 227 -1.10 20.46 -1.94
CA THR A 227 -0.47 20.65 -0.63
C THR A 227 -1.33 20.03 0.45
N HIS A 228 -0.70 19.27 1.35
CA HIS A 228 -1.39 18.57 2.42
C HIS A 228 -0.72 18.85 3.76
N GLN A 229 -1.54 19.11 4.78
CA GLN A 229 -1.10 19.32 6.15
C GLN A 229 -1.51 18.12 7.01
N GLY A 230 -0.64 17.72 7.93
CA GLY A 230 -0.83 16.51 8.74
C GLY A 230 0.46 16.10 9.43
N ASN A 231 0.64 14.82 9.70
CA ASN A 231 1.91 14.25 10.15
C ASN A 231 2.26 13.09 9.21
N PHE A 232 3.23 13.31 8.32
CA PHE A 232 3.55 12.37 7.25
C PHE A 232 4.95 11.78 7.46
N ALA A 233 5.04 10.45 7.57
CA ALA A 233 6.31 9.74 7.59
C ALA A 233 6.90 9.64 6.17
N LEU A 234 8.20 9.90 6.05
CA LEU A 234 8.95 9.80 4.80
C LEU A 234 9.79 8.53 4.77
N ALA A 235 9.64 7.76 3.69
CA ALA A 235 10.57 6.70 3.34
C ALA A 235 11.79 7.30 2.63
N ALA A 236 12.94 6.65 2.77
CA ALA A 236 14.19 7.06 2.16
C ALA A 236 14.88 5.92 1.45
N VAL A 237 15.52 6.24 0.33
CA VAL A 237 16.43 5.34 -0.38
C VAL A 237 17.74 6.07 -0.66
N TRP A 238 18.85 5.38 -0.47
CA TRP A 238 20.19 5.88 -0.83
C TRP A 238 20.65 5.19 -2.10
N LEU A 239 21.12 6.01 -3.03
CA LEU A 239 21.43 5.65 -4.40
C LEU A 239 22.92 5.86 -4.67
N THR A 240 23.53 4.94 -5.40
CA THR A 240 24.89 5.06 -5.94
C THR A 240 24.89 4.81 -7.46
N PRO A 241 25.76 5.46 -8.27
CA PRO A 241 25.86 5.16 -9.69
C PRO A 241 26.13 3.67 -9.94
N THR A 242 25.50 3.06 -10.95
CA THR A 242 25.80 1.66 -11.32
C THR A 242 27.10 1.52 -12.11
N GLN A 243 27.53 2.59 -12.77
CA GLN A 243 28.75 2.63 -13.57
C GLN A 243 29.71 3.61 -12.88
N GLU A 244 30.61 3.07 -12.06
CA GLU A 244 31.78 3.83 -11.64
C GLU A 244 32.77 3.84 -12.81
N LEU A 245 32.83 4.95 -13.55
CA LEU A 245 33.96 5.22 -14.44
C LEU A 245 35.14 5.68 -13.58
N THR A 246 35.76 4.76 -12.84
CA THR A 246 37.00 5.05 -12.12
C THR A 246 38.18 4.57 -12.94
N ALA A 247 38.82 5.52 -13.64
CA ALA A 247 40.23 5.39 -14.06
C ALA A 247 41.20 5.66 -12.88
N ASP A 248 40.66 5.82 -11.67
CA ASP A 248 41.38 6.18 -10.46
C ASP A 248 41.39 4.98 -9.49
N THR A 249 42.58 4.59 -9.03
CA THR A 249 42.80 3.50 -8.07
C THR A 249 42.48 3.91 -6.63
N ARG A 250 42.05 5.17 -6.42
CA ARG A 250 41.58 5.65 -5.12
C ARG A 250 40.11 5.27 -4.95
N ASN A 251 39.87 4.29 -4.06
CA ASN A 251 38.58 3.93 -3.48
C ASN A 251 37.96 5.14 -2.73
N THR A 252 37.55 6.18 -3.46
CA THR A 252 36.73 7.25 -2.92
C THR A 252 35.31 6.71 -2.84
N PRO A 253 34.67 6.71 -1.65
CA PRO A 253 33.30 6.24 -1.54
C PRO A 253 32.41 7.04 -2.49
N ALA A 254 31.70 6.36 -3.39
CA ALA A 254 30.71 7.01 -4.24
C ALA A 254 29.75 7.83 -3.37
N THR A 255 29.51 9.09 -3.77
CA THR A 255 28.65 9.99 -3.00
C THR A 255 27.23 9.45 -3.01
N LEU A 256 26.73 9.04 -1.84
CA LEU A 256 25.37 8.54 -1.71
C LEU A 256 24.37 9.67 -1.95
N THR A 257 23.45 9.44 -2.88
CA THR A 257 22.35 10.36 -3.12
C THR A 257 21.10 9.89 -2.40
N LEU A 258 20.46 10.78 -1.64
CA LEU A 258 19.24 10.51 -0.91
C LEU A 258 18.00 10.90 -1.74
N LEU A 259 17.05 9.98 -1.85
CA LEU A 259 15.69 10.28 -2.30
C LEU A 259 14.71 10.00 -1.15
N GLU A 260 13.93 11.01 -0.76
CA GLU A 260 12.89 10.93 0.27
C GLU A 260 11.52 11.24 -0.33
N ALA A 261 10.52 10.44 0.00
CA ALA A 261 9.11 10.69 -0.32
C ALA A 261 8.20 9.91 0.64
N THR A 262 6.89 10.10 0.56
CA THR A 262 5.94 9.19 1.22
C THR A 262 6.11 7.76 0.68
N ALA A 263 5.86 6.74 1.52
CA ALA A 263 6.11 5.33 1.16
C ALA A 263 5.36 4.86 -0.10
N ASN A 264 4.19 5.45 -0.40
CA ASN A 264 3.39 5.07 -1.56
C ASN A 264 3.81 5.81 -2.85
N HIS A 265 4.74 6.78 -2.78
CA HIS A 265 5.14 7.57 -3.94
C HIS A 265 5.78 6.70 -5.03
N PRO A 266 5.24 6.66 -6.25
CA PRO A 266 5.76 5.82 -7.33
C PRO A 266 7.08 6.37 -7.90
N VAL A 267 8.11 5.54 -7.90
CA VAL A 267 9.38 5.80 -8.57
C VAL A 267 9.56 4.88 -9.78
N LEU A 268 10.31 5.34 -10.78
CA LEU A 268 10.64 4.51 -11.93
C LEU A 268 11.84 3.61 -11.61
N THR A 269 11.62 2.31 -11.66
CA THR A 269 12.66 1.29 -11.52
C THR A 269 12.86 0.51 -12.82
N ALA A 270 13.95 -0.25 -12.92
CA ALA A 270 14.16 -1.16 -14.06
C ALA A 270 13.03 -2.20 -14.25
N ALA A 271 12.29 -2.54 -13.19
CA ALA A 271 11.13 -3.44 -13.23
C ALA A 271 9.79 -2.72 -13.52
N GLY A 272 9.83 -1.39 -13.73
CA GLY A 272 8.64 -0.55 -13.89
C GLY A 272 8.40 0.36 -12.69
N GLN A 273 7.16 0.86 -12.56
CA GLN A 273 6.79 1.74 -11.44
C GLN A 273 6.70 0.94 -10.15
N LYS A 274 7.33 1.46 -9.09
CA LYS A 274 7.32 0.83 -7.76
C LYS A 274 7.13 1.89 -6.69
N PRO A 275 6.27 1.67 -5.67
CA PRO A 275 6.19 2.57 -4.52
C PRO A 275 7.53 2.67 -3.79
N LEU A 276 7.93 3.87 -3.37
CA LEU A 276 9.23 4.11 -2.72
C LEU A 276 9.45 3.21 -1.49
N GLY A 277 8.43 3.00 -0.67
CA GLY A 277 8.49 2.14 0.52
C GLY A 277 8.61 0.64 0.22
N ASN A 278 8.36 0.23 -1.04
CA ASN A 278 8.56 -1.14 -1.50
C ASN A 278 9.88 -1.34 -2.23
N VAL A 279 10.63 -0.25 -2.51
CA VAL A 279 11.97 -0.33 -3.10
C VAL A 279 12.88 -1.12 -2.18
N THR A 280 13.67 -2.01 -2.77
CA THR A 280 14.58 -2.92 -2.07
C THR A 280 16.03 -2.64 -2.43
N THR A 281 16.96 -2.94 -1.52
CA THR A 281 18.39 -2.86 -1.82
C THR A 281 18.72 -3.71 -3.05
N GLY A 282 19.47 -3.14 -3.99
CA GLY A 282 19.79 -3.73 -5.28
C GLY A 282 18.89 -3.29 -6.43
N ASP A 283 17.73 -2.69 -6.15
CA ASP A 283 16.86 -2.11 -7.19
C ASP A 283 17.61 -1.01 -7.96
N ILE A 284 17.26 -0.85 -9.23
CA ILE A 284 17.83 0.17 -10.10
C ILE A 284 16.79 1.26 -10.34
N LEU A 285 17.11 2.50 -9.96
CA LEU A 285 16.34 3.70 -10.27
C LEU A 285 17.01 4.48 -11.40
N PHE A 286 16.21 5.31 -12.07
CA PHE A 286 16.69 6.16 -13.15
C PHE A 286 16.85 7.61 -12.70
N ARG A 287 17.98 8.21 -13.06
CA ARG A 287 18.28 9.61 -12.81
C ARG A 287 18.67 10.33 -14.10
N MET A 288 18.63 11.65 -14.05
CA MET A 288 19.20 12.50 -15.07
C MET A 288 20.59 12.97 -14.65
N GLU A 289 21.59 12.76 -15.50
CA GLU A 289 22.90 13.40 -15.39
C GLU A 289 23.27 13.97 -16.75
N ASN A 290 23.63 15.26 -16.79
CA ASN A 290 24.00 15.95 -18.04
C ASN A 290 22.98 15.75 -19.18
N GLY A 291 21.69 15.76 -18.84
CA GLY A 291 20.57 15.53 -19.77
C GLY A 291 20.40 14.08 -20.25
N LYS A 292 21.16 13.12 -19.70
CA LYS A 292 21.11 11.70 -20.07
C LYS A 292 20.50 10.86 -18.96
N LEU A 293 19.78 9.81 -19.35
CA LEU A 293 19.23 8.83 -18.44
C LEU A 293 20.36 7.93 -17.93
N VAL A 294 20.62 7.96 -16.64
CA VAL A 294 21.62 7.12 -15.97
C VAL A 294 20.97 6.24 -14.92
N THR A 295 21.61 5.11 -14.64
CA THR A 295 21.10 4.11 -13.69
C THR A 295 21.83 4.20 -12.36
N TYR A 296 21.06 4.15 -11.28
CA TYR A 296 21.54 4.20 -9.92
C TYR A 296 21.03 2.99 -9.14
N ARG A 297 21.91 2.34 -8.38
CA ARG A 297 21.57 1.20 -7.53
C ARG A 297 21.20 1.69 -6.13
N VAL A 298 20.14 1.14 -5.58
CA VAL A 298 19.75 1.32 -4.18
C VAL A 298 20.68 0.51 -3.29
N VAL A 299 21.37 1.18 -2.37
CA VAL A 299 22.30 0.54 -1.42
C VAL A 299 21.75 0.47 0.00
N ARG A 300 20.80 1.34 0.33
CA ARG A 300 20.13 1.39 1.64
C ARG A 300 18.70 1.86 1.45
N THR A 301 17.81 1.34 2.30
CA THR A 301 16.40 1.74 2.36
C THR A 301 16.00 1.93 3.82
N GLU A 302 15.12 2.89 4.08
CA GLU A 302 14.50 3.10 5.38
C GLU A 302 13.02 3.43 5.20
N LYS A 303 12.16 2.75 5.94
CA LYS A 303 10.69 2.92 5.83
C LYS A 303 10.19 4.23 6.43
N SER A 304 10.94 4.79 7.37
CA SER A 304 10.60 6.04 8.06
C SER A 304 11.88 6.69 8.61
N VAL A 305 12.41 7.69 7.91
CA VAL A 305 13.58 8.47 8.35
C VAL A 305 13.21 9.64 9.24
N ARG A 306 12.08 10.29 8.93
CA ARG A 306 11.58 11.47 9.64
C ARG A 306 10.11 11.69 9.27
N SER A 307 9.45 12.54 10.03
CA SER A 307 8.11 13.00 9.71
C SER A 307 8.08 14.50 9.42
N VAL A 308 7.15 14.92 8.56
CA VAL A 308 6.95 16.33 8.19
C VAL A 308 5.48 16.71 8.31
N ASN A 309 5.24 17.99 8.64
CA ASN A 309 3.88 18.49 8.85
C ASN A 309 3.16 18.89 7.56
N THR A 310 3.93 19.08 6.49
CA THR A 310 3.41 19.53 5.20
C THR A 310 4.12 18.79 4.09
N VAL A 311 3.34 18.28 3.13
CA VAL A 311 3.85 17.58 1.96
C VAL A 311 3.22 18.13 0.69
N TYR A 312 3.94 17.97 -0.42
CA TYR A 312 3.60 18.55 -1.71
C TYR A 312 3.61 17.48 -2.81
N ASN A 313 2.74 17.66 -3.81
CA ASN A 313 2.70 16.83 -5.01
C ASN A 313 2.41 17.72 -6.22
N LEU A 314 2.98 17.34 -7.37
CA LEU A 314 2.81 17.99 -8.66
C LEU A 314 2.15 17.01 -9.63
N SER A 315 1.22 17.51 -10.44
CA SER A 315 0.81 16.82 -11.67
C SER A 315 1.36 17.57 -12.88
N THR A 316 1.85 16.83 -13.85
CA THR A 316 2.47 17.34 -15.08
C THR A 316 1.75 16.80 -16.31
N GLU A 317 1.95 17.43 -17.47
CA GLU A 317 1.38 16.94 -18.74
C GLU A 317 1.96 15.58 -19.15
N SER A 318 3.22 15.32 -18.80
CA SER A 318 3.94 14.10 -19.16
C SER A 318 3.65 12.90 -18.26
N GLY A 319 3.05 13.10 -17.08
CA GLY A 319 2.82 12.03 -16.11
C GLY A 319 4.03 11.70 -15.22
N ALA A 320 5.13 12.42 -15.37
CA ALA A 320 6.41 12.14 -14.72
C ALA A 320 7.31 13.37 -14.72
N TYR A 321 8.07 13.55 -13.64
CA TYR A 321 9.00 14.65 -13.43
C TYR A 321 10.22 14.21 -12.62
N LEU A 322 11.15 15.13 -12.40
CA LEU A 322 12.39 14.88 -11.67
C LEU A 322 12.37 15.50 -10.28
N VAL A 323 12.61 14.67 -9.25
CA VAL A 323 12.91 15.11 -7.88
C VAL A 323 14.28 14.59 -7.50
N HIS A 324 15.17 15.49 -7.07
CA HIS A 324 16.58 15.16 -6.82
C HIS A 324 17.22 14.47 -8.04
N GLU A 325 16.89 15.00 -9.23
CA GLU A 325 17.26 14.44 -10.54
C GLU A 325 16.82 12.98 -10.77
N THR A 326 15.96 12.45 -9.92
CA THR A 326 15.45 11.07 -10.00
C THR A 326 14.06 11.06 -10.61
N VAL A 327 13.80 10.10 -11.50
CA VAL A 327 12.52 9.99 -12.20
C VAL A 327 11.44 9.49 -11.24
N VAL A 328 10.42 10.33 -11.02
CA VAL A 328 9.25 10.05 -10.21
C VAL A 328 7.98 10.23 -11.03
N MET A 329 6.94 9.47 -10.74
CA MET A 329 5.67 9.57 -11.47
C MET A 329 4.74 10.55 -10.75
N ASP A 330 3.98 11.34 -11.51
CA ASP A 330 2.87 12.06 -10.89
C ASP A 330 1.66 11.14 -10.64
N LYS A 331 0.89 11.48 -9.60
CA LYS A 331 -0.35 10.82 -9.21
C LYS A 331 -1.34 11.85 -8.70
#